data_AF-A0A5B3GUS7-F1
#
_entry.id   AF-A0A5B3GUS7-F1
#
_cell.length_a   1.000
_cell.length_b   1.000
_cell.length_c   1.000
_cell.angle_alpha   90.00
_cell.angle_beta   90.00
_cell.angle_gamma   90.00
#
_symmetry.space_group_name_H-M   'P 1'
#
loop_
_entity.id
_entity.type
_entity.pdbx_description
1 polymer ?
#
loop_
_entity_poly.entity_id
_entity_poly.type
_entity_poly.pdbx_seq_one_letter_code
_entity_poly.pdbx_strand_id
1 'polypeptide(L)'
;MTRHVESHMQRMCVGWFRLQYPAVGKLLFAVPNGGARSRTEAAIMKAEGVTAGVTDLILLLGRGGFNALCIEMKTTDRHSALSDAQIEWRSLAITNGSRHVVCRTLEEFQSEIRWYMARPANNEPRDEITCARPIVPPSVEEIERAFGKIRRHKINHQPTKTEKQ
;
A
#
# COMPACT_ATOMS: atom_id res chain seq x y z
N MET A 1 -14.45 3.41 17.37
CA MET A 1 -15.21 4.43 16.60
C MET A 1 -14.44 4.95 15.39
N THR A 2 -13.14 5.22 15.50
CA THR A 2 -12.25 5.75 14.43
C THR A 2 -12.30 4.99 13.10
N ARG A 3 -12.32 3.65 13.13
CA ARG A 3 -12.36 2.82 11.91
C ARG A 3 -13.60 3.01 11.03
N HIS A 4 -14.75 3.32 11.63
CA HIS A 4 -15.98 3.59 10.88
C HIS A 4 -15.94 4.94 10.18
N VAL A 5 -15.29 5.94 10.78
CA VAL A 5 -15.11 7.27 10.20
C VAL A 5 -14.17 7.22 9.00
N GLU A 6 -13.04 6.54 9.14
CA GLU A 6 -12.06 6.33 8.05
C GLU A 6 -12.70 5.57 6.88
N SER A 7 -13.44 4.49 7.17
CA SER A 7 -14.16 3.74 6.14
C SER A 7 -15.21 4.59 5.41
N HIS A 8 -15.96 5.42 6.14
CA HIS A 8 -16.95 6.31 5.54
C HIS A 8 -16.28 7.33 4.61
N MET A 9 -15.22 7.98 5.08
CA MET A 9 -14.46 8.96 4.29
C MET A 9 -13.84 8.32 3.03
N GLN A 10 -13.22 7.15 3.15
CA GLN A 10 -12.66 6.44 2.00
C GLN A 10 -13.73 6.13 0.94
N ARG A 11 -14.93 5.71 1.36
CA ARG A 11 -16.06 5.47 0.45
C ARG A 11 -16.47 6.76 -0.28
N MET A 12 -16.51 7.90 0.41
CA MET A 12 -16.79 9.19 -0.20
C MET A 12 -15.72 9.58 -1.23
N CYS A 13 -14.44 9.45 -0.87
CA CYS A 13 -13.32 9.74 -1.77
C CYS A 13 -13.35 8.88 -3.04
N VAL A 14 -13.53 7.56 -2.89
CA VAL A 14 -13.61 6.62 -4.02
C VAL A 14 -14.84 6.91 -4.89
N GLY A 15 -16.00 7.14 -4.27
CA GLY A 15 -17.23 7.48 -4.98
C GLY A 15 -17.08 8.77 -5.79
N TRP A 16 -16.56 9.83 -5.16
CA TRP A 16 -16.30 11.10 -5.83
C TRP A 16 -15.32 10.94 -6.99
N PHE A 17 -14.18 10.25 -6.81
CA PHE A 17 -13.20 10.05 -7.87
C PHE A 17 -13.81 9.36 -9.09
N ARG A 18 -14.59 8.29 -8.87
CA ARG A 18 -15.22 7.53 -9.96
C ARG A 18 -16.28 8.33 -10.71
N LEU A 19 -16.95 9.27 -10.04
CA LEU A 19 -17.87 10.20 -10.69
C LEU A 19 -17.13 11.28 -11.51
N GLN A 20 -16.02 11.81 -11.00
CA GLN A 20 -15.26 12.85 -11.70
C GLN A 20 -14.43 12.32 -12.88
N TYR A 21 -13.88 11.10 -12.74
CA TYR A 21 -12.95 10.51 -13.71
C TYR A 21 -13.39 9.11 -14.13
N PRO A 22 -14.58 8.94 -14.72
CA PRO A 22 -15.16 7.62 -14.99
C PRO A 22 -14.29 6.75 -15.91
N ALA A 23 -13.61 7.36 -16.88
CA ALA A 23 -12.73 6.67 -17.84
C ALA A 23 -11.56 5.93 -17.16
N VAL A 24 -11.06 6.44 -16.04
CA VAL A 24 -9.95 5.84 -15.27
C VAL A 24 -10.37 5.40 -13.86
N GLY A 25 -11.67 5.42 -13.56
CA GLY A 25 -12.21 5.22 -12.21
C GLY A 25 -11.84 3.89 -11.57
N LYS A 26 -11.61 2.85 -12.39
CA LYS A 26 -11.19 1.52 -11.92
C LYS A 26 -9.70 1.42 -11.58
N LEU A 27 -8.88 2.39 -12.01
CA LEU A 27 -7.46 2.47 -11.67
C LEU A 27 -7.23 3.00 -10.26
N LEU A 28 -8.24 3.62 -9.63
CA LEU A 28 -8.27 3.85 -8.18
C LEU A 28 -8.95 2.67 -7.48
N PHE A 29 -8.17 1.92 -6.71
CA PHE A 29 -8.65 0.78 -5.95
C PHE A 29 -8.14 0.80 -4.51
N ALA A 30 -8.93 0.21 -3.62
CA ALA A 30 -8.54 0.02 -2.24
C ALA A 30 -7.66 -1.22 -2.10
N VAL A 31 -6.65 -1.13 -1.23
CA VAL A 31 -5.84 -2.27 -0.82
C VAL A 31 -6.41 -2.82 0.49
N PRO A 32 -7.09 -3.98 0.51
CA PRO A 32 -7.81 -4.47 1.67
C PRO A 32 -6.89 -5.16 2.70
N ASN A 33 -5.73 -4.57 2.99
CA ASN A 33 -4.76 -5.16 3.93
C ASN A 33 -5.17 -4.95 5.40
N GLY A 34 -6.06 -4.00 5.68
CA GLY A 34 -6.69 -3.81 6.99
C GLY A 34 -7.98 -4.64 7.13
N GLY A 35 -8.11 -5.44 8.20
CA GLY A 35 -9.28 -6.32 8.34
C GLY A 35 -9.19 -7.16 9.61
N ALA A 36 -10.31 -7.30 10.33
CA ALA A 36 -10.43 -8.39 11.28
C ALA A 36 -10.61 -9.68 10.48
N ARG A 37 -9.84 -10.71 10.83
CA ARG A 37 -9.78 -11.99 10.12
C ARG A 37 -9.32 -13.06 11.08
N SER A 38 -9.57 -14.32 10.75
CA SER A 38 -9.11 -15.42 11.59
C SER A 38 -7.57 -15.48 11.59
N ARG A 39 -6.97 -16.07 12.64
CA ARG A 39 -5.51 -16.24 12.72
C ARG A 39 -4.97 -17.05 11.53
N THR A 40 -5.72 -18.06 11.10
CA THR A 40 -5.37 -18.92 9.96
C THR A 40 -5.37 -18.13 8.66
N GLU A 41 -6.43 -17.36 8.42
CA GLU A 41 -6.55 -16.50 7.23
C GLU A 41 -5.47 -15.43 7.20
N ALA A 42 -5.16 -14.79 8.33
CA ALA A 42 -4.05 -13.85 8.42
C ALA A 42 -2.70 -14.49 8.05
N ALA A 43 -2.45 -15.73 8.48
CA ALA A 43 -1.22 -16.46 8.17
C ALA A 43 -1.13 -16.84 6.68
N ILE A 44 -2.24 -17.30 6.10
CA ILE A 44 -2.33 -17.60 4.66
C ILE A 44 -2.07 -16.33 3.85
N MET A 45 -2.81 -15.27 4.12
CA MET A 45 -2.67 -13.99 3.42
C MET A 45 -1.24 -13.42 3.52
N LYS A 46 -0.58 -13.54 4.68
CA LYS A 46 0.82 -13.13 4.83
C LYS A 46 1.76 -13.97 3.96
N ALA A 47 1.49 -15.28 3.84
CA ALA A 47 2.25 -16.16 2.94
C ALA A 47 1.97 -15.87 1.46
N GLU A 48 0.77 -15.38 1.13
CA GLU A 48 0.36 -14.94 -0.21
C GLU A 48 0.87 -13.53 -0.57
N GLY A 49 1.53 -12.84 0.36
CA GLY A 49 2.18 -11.55 0.12
C GLY A 49 1.44 -10.32 0.63
N VAL A 50 0.40 -10.48 1.47
CA VAL A 50 -0.19 -9.34 2.18
C VAL A 50 0.90 -8.64 2.98
N THR A 51 1.14 -7.40 2.58
CA THR A 51 2.23 -6.57 3.09
C THR A 51 1.66 -5.57 4.08
N ALA A 52 2.24 -5.53 5.28
CA ALA A 52 1.86 -4.57 6.30
C ALA A 52 2.25 -3.15 5.88
N GLY A 53 1.43 -2.16 6.20
CA GLY A 53 1.73 -0.76 5.94
C GLY A 53 1.52 -0.28 4.51
N VAL A 54 1.05 -1.15 3.60
CA VAL A 54 0.58 -0.69 2.28
C VAL A 54 -0.54 0.31 2.47
N THR A 55 -0.48 1.38 1.70
CA THR A 55 -1.45 2.48 1.71
C THR A 55 -2.88 2.01 1.43
N ASP A 56 -3.88 2.74 1.91
CA ASP A 56 -5.29 2.37 1.76
C ASP A 56 -5.78 2.38 0.30
N LEU A 57 -5.38 3.38 -0.49
CA LEU A 57 -5.78 3.54 -1.87
C LEU A 57 -4.57 3.69 -2.80
N ILE A 58 -4.61 3.02 -3.95
CA ILE A 58 -3.65 3.22 -5.03
C ILE A 58 -4.40 3.69 -6.27
N LEU A 59 -3.98 4.81 -6.82
CA LEU A 59 -4.31 5.24 -8.18
C LEU A 59 -3.16 4.80 -9.10
N LEU A 60 -3.37 3.69 -9.79
CA LEU A 60 -2.42 3.10 -10.72
C LEU A 60 -2.51 3.82 -12.08
N LEU A 61 -2.04 5.06 -12.12
CA LEU A 61 -2.07 5.90 -13.30
C LEU A 61 -0.80 6.76 -13.36
N GLY A 62 0.13 6.47 -14.26
CA GLY A 62 1.40 7.20 -14.35
C GLY A 62 1.23 8.63 -14.88
N ARG A 63 1.53 9.62 -14.04
CA ARG A 63 1.49 11.05 -14.40
C ARG A 63 2.62 11.84 -13.74
N GLY A 64 3.09 12.87 -14.41
CA GLY A 64 4.06 13.83 -13.86
C GLY A 64 5.41 13.23 -13.49
N GLY A 65 5.81 12.12 -14.11
CA GLY A 65 7.01 11.37 -13.76
C GLY A 65 6.82 10.35 -12.63
N PHE A 66 5.63 10.29 -12.01
CA PHE A 66 5.32 9.29 -10.99
C PHE A 66 4.70 8.04 -11.62
N ASN A 67 5.05 6.86 -11.10
CA ASN A 67 4.50 5.58 -11.55
C ASN A 67 3.04 5.39 -11.11
N ALA A 68 2.72 5.85 -9.89
CA ALA A 68 1.38 5.80 -9.30
C ALA A 68 1.24 6.87 -8.21
N LEU A 69 0.00 7.08 -7.76
CA LEU A 69 -0.31 7.85 -6.56
C LEU A 69 -0.81 6.90 -5.45
N CYS A 70 -0.08 6.86 -4.35
CA CYS A 70 -0.38 6.13 -3.14
C CYS A 70 -1.02 7.08 -2.12
N ILE A 71 -2.20 6.74 -1.59
CA ILE A 71 -3.01 7.62 -0.74
C ILE A 71 -3.38 6.89 0.54
N GLU A 72 -2.78 7.34 1.64
CA GLU A 72 -3.08 6.84 2.97
C GLU A 72 -4.18 7.70 3.59
N MET A 73 -5.23 7.06 4.09
CA MET A 73 -6.33 7.71 4.77
C MET A 73 -6.06 7.75 6.26
N LYS A 74 -6.20 8.92 6.87
CA LYS A 74 -6.14 9.08 8.33
C LYS A 74 -7.31 9.91 8.80
N THR A 75 -7.66 9.88 10.08
CA THR A 75 -8.66 10.82 10.61
C THR A 75 -7.98 12.13 11.01
N THR A 76 -8.75 13.18 11.31
CA THR A 76 -8.22 14.44 11.88
C THR A 76 -7.79 14.31 13.33
N ASP A 77 -7.97 13.13 13.95
CA ASP A 77 -7.52 12.83 15.30
C ASP A 77 -5.99 12.92 15.38
N ARG A 78 -5.49 13.61 16.40
CA ARG A 78 -4.06 13.75 16.69
C ARG A 78 -3.35 12.40 16.87
N HIS A 79 -4.07 11.38 17.33
CA HIS A 79 -3.55 10.03 17.51
C HIS A 79 -3.55 9.20 16.22
N SER A 80 -4.14 9.70 15.13
CA SER A 80 -4.15 9.07 13.82
C SER A 80 -2.85 9.36 13.06
N ALA A 81 -1.74 8.81 13.56
CA ALA A 81 -0.42 8.88 12.93
C ALA A 81 -0.18 7.69 11.98
N LEU A 82 0.86 7.80 11.14
CA LEU A 82 1.38 6.64 10.42
C LEU A 82 2.04 5.69 11.41
N SER A 83 1.82 4.39 11.23
CA SER A 83 2.60 3.36 11.92
C SER A 83 3.98 3.19 11.29
N ASP A 84 4.91 2.55 12.01
CA ASP A 84 6.28 2.30 11.51
C ASP A 84 6.28 1.55 10.17
N ALA A 85 5.43 0.52 10.03
CA ALA A 85 5.30 -0.22 8.77
C ALA A 85 4.79 0.66 7.61
N GLN A 86 3.91 1.62 7.89
CA GLN A 86 3.43 2.57 6.87
C GLN A 86 4.52 3.57 6.49
N ILE A 87 5.35 4.00 7.43
CA ILE A 87 6.50 4.87 7.18
C ILE A 87 7.53 4.14 6.31
N GLU A 88 7.86 2.90 6.65
CA GLU A 88 8.79 2.06 5.88
C GLU A 88 8.29 1.84 4.45
N TRP A 89 7.03 1.41 4.29
CA TRP A 89 6.44 1.18 2.98
C TRP A 89 6.37 2.45 2.14
N ARG A 90 5.97 3.58 2.75
CA ARG A 90 5.99 4.90 2.10
C ARG A 90 7.37 5.24 1.57
N SER A 91 8.42 5.04 2.37
CA SER A 91 9.77 5.36 1.95
C SER A 91 10.19 4.55 0.72
N LEU A 92 9.91 3.24 0.73
CA LEU A 92 10.18 2.37 -0.42
C LEU A 92 9.38 2.81 -1.66
N ALA A 93 8.09 3.10 -1.52
CA ALA A 93 7.26 3.54 -2.63
C ALA A 93 7.77 4.85 -3.27
N ILE A 94 8.16 5.83 -2.44
CA ILE A 94 8.70 7.12 -2.90
C ILE A 94 10.04 6.92 -3.63
N THR A 95 10.97 6.17 -3.03
CA THR A 95 12.29 5.94 -3.64
C THR A 95 12.21 5.16 -4.96
N ASN A 96 11.13 4.41 -5.18
CA ASN A 96 10.86 3.67 -6.42
C ASN A 96 9.88 4.42 -7.36
N GLY A 97 9.75 5.73 -7.22
CA GLY A 97 9.11 6.60 -8.22
C GLY A 97 7.59 6.75 -8.08
N SER A 98 6.98 6.30 -6.99
CA SER A 98 5.57 6.61 -6.69
C SER A 98 5.45 7.90 -5.88
N ARG A 99 4.34 8.63 -6.05
CA ARG A 99 3.98 9.72 -5.14
C ARG A 99 3.19 9.12 -3.97
N HIS A 100 3.49 9.54 -2.74
CA HIS A 100 2.72 9.15 -1.57
C HIS A 100 2.18 10.37 -0.83
N VAL A 101 0.90 10.34 -0.49
CA VAL A 101 0.20 11.40 0.27
C VAL A 101 -0.57 10.81 1.44
N VAL A 102 -0.82 11.62 2.46
CA VAL A 102 -1.71 11.28 3.57
C VAL A 102 -2.88 12.25 3.51
N CYS A 103 -4.10 11.75 3.44
CA CYS A 103 -5.32 12.55 3.38
C CYS A 103 -6.17 12.32 4.63
N ARG A 104 -6.56 13.42 5.28
CA ARG A 104 -7.35 13.44 6.51
C ARG A 104 -8.78 13.92 6.31
N THR A 105 -9.05 14.53 5.16
CA THR A 105 -10.37 15.02 4.77
C THR A 105 -10.66 14.70 3.30
N LEU A 106 -11.93 14.81 2.90
CA LEU A 106 -12.32 14.70 1.50
C LEU A 106 -11.68 15.82 0.66
N GLU A 107 -11.60 17.03 1.19
CA GLU A 107 -11.08 18.21 0.50
C GLU A 107 -9.59 18.05 0.20
N GLU A 108 -8.82 17.53 1.15
CA GLU A 108 -7.41 17.17 0.96
C GLU A 108 -7.25 16.11 -0.13
N PHE A 109 -8.05 15.04 -0.09
CA PHE A 109 -8.06 14.00 -1.12
C PHE A 109 -8.34 14.59 -2.51
N GLN A 110 -9.38 15.40 -2.64
CA GLN A 110 -9.74 16.02 -3.90
C GLN A 110 -8.66 16.97 -4.41
N SER A 111 -8.00 17.71 -3.51
CA SER A 111 -6.89 18.60 -3.85
C SER A 111 -5.72 17.82 -4.44
N GLU A 112 -5.29 16.74 -3.78
CA GLU A 112 -4.19 15.88 -4.26
C GLU A 112 -4.53 15.21 -5.59
N ILE A 113 -5.77 14.70 -5.75
CA ILE A 113 -6.23 14.14 -7.02
C ILE A 113 -6.18 15.20 -8.12
N ARG A 114 -6.75 16.40 -7.91
CA ARG A 114 -6.74 17.46 -8.93
C ARG A 114 -5.31 17.84 -9.32
N TRP A 115 -4.42 17.99 -8.33
CA TRP A 115 -3.01 18.28 -8.58
C TRP A 115 -2.32 17.19 -9.42
N TYR A 116 -2.59 15.92 -9.10
CA TYR A 116 -2.01 14.76 -9.79
C TYR A 116 -2.54 14.61 -11.22
N MET A 117 -3.85 14.76 -11.40
CA MET A 117 -4.51 14.68 -12.71
C MET A 117 -4.11 15.82 -13.64
N ALA A 118 -3.78 17.00 -13.09
CA ALA A 118 -3.27 18.14 -13.86
C ALA A 118 -1.83 17.94 -14.38
N ARG A 119 -1.07 16.98 -13.87
CA ARG A 119 0.25 16.65 -14.43
C ARG A 119 0.07 15.98 -15.81
N PRO A 120 1.04 16.08 -16.74
CA PRO A 120 0.95 15.37 -18.01
C PRO A 120 1.05 13.85 -17.80
N ALA A 121 0.58 13.04 -18.75
CA ALA A 121 0.80 11.59 -18.72
C ALA A 121 2.30 11.27 -18.90
N ASN A 122 2.75 10.08 -18.47
CA ASN A 122 4.17 9.70 -18.56
C ASN A 122 4.59 9.23 -19.96
N ASN A 123 3.64 8.85 -20.81
CA ASN A 123 3.88 8.47 -22.21
C ASN A 123 3.99 9.67 -23.16
N GLU A 124 3.75 10.89 -22.66
CA GLU A 124 4.11 12.12 -23.36
C GLU A 124 5.63 12.29 -23.34
N PRO A 125 6.28 12.71 -24.45
CA PRO A 125 7.73 12.93 -24.50
C PRO A 125 8.21 13.83 -23.37
N ARG A 126 9.26 13.42 -22.65
CA ARG A 126 9.91 14.21 -21.60
C ARG A 126 11.42 14.14 -21.74
N ASP A 127 12.08 15.25 -21.41
CA ASP A 127 13.52 15.43 -21.59
C ASP A 127 14.37 14.65 -20.56
N GLU A 128 13.82 14.23 -19.42
CA GLU A 128 14.57 13.48 -18.41
C GLU A 128 13.70 12.42 -17.73
N ILE A 129 14.05 11.16 -17.93
CA ILE A 129 13.49 10.04 -17.18
C ILE A 129 14.44 9.74 -16.02
N THR A 130 14.09 10.11 -14.80
CA THR A 130 14.78 9.65 -13.60
C THR A 130 14.34 8.23 -13.26
N CYS A 131 14.86 7.24 -14.00
CA CYS A 131 14.81 5.86 -13.53
C CYS A 131 15.89 5.66 -12.47
N ALA A 132 15.51 5.09 -11.33
CA ALA A 132 16.38 4.78 -10.20
C ALA A 132 17.61 3.92 -10.58
N ARG A 133 18.61 3.91 -9.68
CA ARG A 133 19.81 3.06 -9.74
C ARG A 133 19.44 1.60 -10.07
N PRO A 134 20.30 0.84 -10.77
CA PRO A 134 20.02 -0.55 -11.11
C PRO A 134 19.71 -1.38 -9.86
N ILE A 135 18.57 -2.07 -9.87
CA ILE A 135 18.17 -2.99 -8.80
C ILE A 135 19.01 -4.25 -8.97
N VAL A 136 19.89 -4.52 -8.00
CA VAL A 136 20.67 -5.75 -7.94
C VAL A 136 19.95 -6.72 -7.01
N PRO A 137 19.52 -7.91 -7.49
CA PRO A 137 18.90 -8.90 -6.61
C PRO A 137 19.91 -9.40 -5.56
N PRO A 138 19.45 -9.81 -4.36
CA PRO A 138 20.32 -10.45 -3.37
C PRO A 138 20.94 -11.74 -3.91
N SER A 139 22.08 -12.14 -3.36
CA SER A 139 22.78 -13.36 -3.79
C SER A 139 21.97 -14.63 -3.45
N VAL A 140 22.24 -15.73 -4.16
CA VAL A 140 21.59 -17.03 -3.88
C VAL A 140 21.79 -17.44 -2.42
N GLU A 141 22.97 -17.22 -1.86
CA GLU A 141 23.29 -17.54 -0.47
C GLU A 141 22.48 -16.70 0.54
N GLU A 142 22.25 -15.42 0.24
CA GLU A 142 21.40 -14.54 1.06
C GLU A 142 19.94 -14.98 1.01
N ILE A 143 19.46 -15.34 -0.18
CA ILE A 143 18.12 -15.87 -0.41
C ILE A 143 17.94 -17.20 0.34
N GLU A 144 18.86 -18.15 0.20
CA GLU A 144 18.82 -19.46 0.87
C GLU A 144 18.88 -19.32 2.39
N ARG A 145 19.69 -18.40 2.91
CA ARG A 145 19.75 -18.10 4.34
C ARG A 145 18.41 -17.55 4.86
N ALA A 146 17.74 -16.69 4.10
CA ALA A 146 16.42 -16.18 4.43
C ALA A 146 15.35 -17.28 4.41
N PHE A 147 15.31 -18.09 3.34
CA PHE A 147 14.38 -19.23 3.23
C PHE A 147 14.63 -20.32 4.28
N GLY A 148 15.88 -20.60 4.62
CA GLY A 148 16.26 -21.55 5.65
C GLY A 148 15.76 -21.15 7.04
N LYS A 149 15.81 -19.86 7.38
CA LYS A 149 15.21 -19.32 8.62
C LYS A 149 13.69 -19.50 8.65
N ILE A 150 13.02 -19.27 7.52
CA ILE A 150 11.55 -19.47 7.39
C ILE A 150 11.18 -20.95 7.58
N ARG A 151 11.94 -21.88 6.99
CA ARG A 151 11.68 -23.33 7.15
C ARG A 151 11.90 -23.81 8.59
N ARG A 152 12.97 -23.34 9.27
CA ARG A 152 13.25 -23.72 10.67
C ARG A 152 12.19 -23.20 11.65
N HIS A 153 11.63 -22.01 11.41
CA HIS A 153 10.53 -21.48 12.22
C HIS A 153 9.25 -22.33 12.11
N LYS A 154 8.98 -22.99 10.97
CA LYS A 154 7.85 -23.92 10.81
C LYS A 154 8.03 -25.26 11.53
N ILE A 155 9.28 -25.73 11.70
CA ILE A 155 9.57 -26.99 12.41
C ILE A 155 9.37 -26.83 13.93
N ASN A 156 9.79 -25.70 14.50
CA ASN A 156 9.68 -25.42 15.94
C ASN A 156 8.26 -24.98 16.41
N HIS A 157 7.27 -24.96 15.53
CA HIS A 157 5.88 -24.58 15.84
C HIS A 157 4.85 -25.68 15.54
N GLN A 158 5.29 -26.93 15.35
CA GLN A 158 4.35 -28.06 15.36
C GLN A 158 3.73 -28.20 16.77
N PRO A 159 2.39 -28.26 16.90
CA PRO A 159 1.76 -28.44 18.20
C PRO A 159 2.12 -29.83 18.72
N THR A 160 2.65 -29.89 19.95
CA THR A 160 2.78 -31.13 20.71
C THR A 160 1.40 -31.78 20.79
N LYS A 161 1.26 -32.95 20.16
CA LYS A 161 0.06 -33.78 20.32
C LYS A 161 -0.06 -34.11 21.80
N THR A 162 -1.10 -33.61 22.44
CA THR A 162 -1.48 -34.05 23.78
C THR A 162 -2.05 -35.45 23.63
N GLU A 163 -1.25 -36.46 23.96
CA GLU A 163 -1.74 -37.82 24.17
C GLU A 163 -2.68 -37.78 25.38
N LYS A 164 -3.97 -38.05 25.15
CA LYS A 164 -4.91 -38.39 26.22
C LYS A 164 -4.91 -39.90 26.35
N GLN A 165 -4.44 -40.37 27.52
CA GLN A 165 -4.82 -41.67 28.08
C GLN A 165 -6.26 -41.59 28.60
#